data_AF-A0A920JPS3-F1
#
_entry.id   AF-A0A920JPS3-F1
#
_cell.length_a   1.000
_cell.length_b   1.000
_cell.length_c   1.000
_cell.angle_alpha   90.00
_cell.angle_beta   90.00
_cell.angle_gamma   90.00
#
_symmetry.space_group_name_H-M   'P 1'
#
loop_
_entity.id
_entity.type
_entity.pdbx_description
1 polymer ?
#
loop_
_entity_poly.entity_id
_entity_poly.type
_entity_poly.pdbx_seq_one_letter_code
_entity_poly.pdbx_strand_id
1 'polypeptide(L)'
;MGIEGTEAESQSKFNELVDKTFKDIVENGFSEAQIDAALYQLELGKREISSGSLPYGLQILLSMAPGSLYKSDPLVLASVDEALSRLKERVKDKGYLNKLVDNLFVSNKHRVNLEMVPDLELINKKEAELKKILDSMKSSMSSKEKLDLVNDSKILAERQNAIPNKDVLPKLELRMFQKAQITLKLKSLRLLGIALLSTNSIQMA
;
A
#
# COMPACT_ATOMS: atom_id res chain seq x y z
N MET A 1 9.65 9.04 -7.15
CA MET A 1 10.13 10.08 -6.21
C MET A 1 9.35 11.33 -6.52
N GLY A 2 9.01 12.15 -5.53
CA GLY A 2 8.22 13.35 -5.72
C GLY A 2 8.32 14.27 -4.53
N ILE A 3 7.90 15.51 -4.72
CA ILE A 3 7.77 16.52 -3.69
C ILE A 3 6.39 17.16 -3.81
N GLU A 4 5.79 17.50 -2.68
CA GLU A 4 4.49 18.16 -2.60
C GLU A 4 4.68 19.51 -1.90
N GLY A 5 3.74 20.44 -2.12
CA GLY A 5 3.78 21.76 -1.49
C GLY A 5 4.81 22.73 -2.07
N THR A 6 5.23 22.54 -3.32
CA THR A 6 6.14 23.45 -4.04
C THR A 6 5.38 24.53 -4.80
N GLU A 7 6.07 25.63 -5.11
CA GLU A 7 5.56 26.63 -6.05
C GLU A 7 5.37 26.03 -7.45
N ALA A 8 4.42 26.58 -8.21
CA ALA A 8 4.25 26.24 -9.62
C ALA A 8 5.58 26.45 -10.37
N GLU A 9 5.88 25.60 -11.35
CA GLU A 9 7.09 25.65 -12.18
C GLU A 9 8.38 25.20 -11.47
N SER A 10 8.30 24.67 -10.25
CA SER A 10 9.46 24.06 -9.55
C SER A 10 9.94 22.75 -10.18
N GLN A 11 9.16 22.19 -11.12
CA GLN A 11 9.43 20.88 -11.73
C GLN A 11 10.82 20.78 -12.37
N SER A 12 11.26 21.83 -13.07
CA SER A 12 12.56 21.84 -13.75
C SER A 12 13.73 21.72 -12.76
N LYS A 13 13.71 22.53 -11.70
CA LYS A 13 14.73 22.51 -10.64
C LYS A 13 14.75 21.17 -9.90
N PHE A 14 13.57 20.60 -9.64
CA PHE A 14 13.47 19.28 -9.01
C PHE A 14 14.07 18.19 -9.91
N ASN A 15 13.76 18.19 -11.20
CA ASN A 15 14.31 17.23 -12.15
C ASN A 15 15.83 17.33 -12.24
N GLU A 16 16.38 18.55 -12.31
CA GLU A 16 17.83 18.77 -12.33
C GLU A 16 18.50 18.26 -11.05
N LEU A 17 17.90 18.52 -9.89
CA LEU A 17 18.40 18.01 -8.60
C LEU A 17 18.43 16.48 -8.59
N VAL A 18 17.34 15.83 -8.99
CA VAL A 18 17.25 14.36 -9.06
C VAL A 18 18.29 13.78 -10.01
N ASP A 19 18.44 14.37 -11.21
CA ASP A 19 19.42 13.91 -12.20
C ASP A 19 20.85 14.08 -11.71
N LYS A 20 21.14 15.21 -11.04
CA LYS A 20 22.44 15.46 -10.42
C LYS A 20 22.73 14.44 -9.32
N THR A 21 21.76 14.15 -8.45
CA THR A 21 21.92 13.16 -7.38
C THR A 21 22.20 11.76 -7.92
N PHE A 22 21.48 11.31 -8.97
CA PHE A 22 21.76 9.99 -9.53
C PHE A 22 23.13 9.92 -10.22
N LYS A 23 23.56 10.97 -10.93
CA LYS A 23 24.91 11.03 -11.53
C LYS A 23 26.01 10.99 -10.46
N ASP A 24 25.83 11.75 -9.38
CA ASP A 24 26.74 11.73 -8.23
C ASP A 24 26.84 10.33 -7.60
N ILE A 25 25.71 9.62 -7.46
CA ILE A 25 25.69 8.24 -6.98
C ILE A 25 26.42 7.28 -7.93
N VAL A 26 26.29 7.46 -9.26
CA VAL A 26 27.00 6.61 -10.23
C VAL A 26 28.51 6.81 -10.12
N GLU A 27 28.96 8.06 -9.96
CA GLU A 27 30.38 8.42 -9.85
C GLU A 27 31.00 8.05 -8.49
N ASN A 28 30.35 8.41 -7.39
CA ASN A 28 30.89 8.29 -6.03
C ASN A 28 30.42 7.04 -5.28
N GLY A 29 29.32 6.41 -5.71
CA GLY A 29 28.73 5.23 -5.07
C GLY A 29 28.10 5.52 -3.71
N PHE A 30 27.86 4.44 -2.97
CA PHE A 30 27.35 4.49 -1.59
C PHE A 30 28.47 4.13 -0.60
N SER A 31 28.41 4.71 0.59
CA SER A 31 29.27 4.25 1.68
C SER A 31 28.86 2.87 2.17
N GLU A 32 29.83 2.09 2.66
CA GLU A 32 29.59 0.74 3.19
C GLU A 32 28.59 0.75 4.35
N ALA A 33 28.68 1.73 5.25
CA ALA A 33 27.74 1.90 6.36
C ALA A 33 26.29 2.15 5.90
N GLN A 34 26.09 2.89 4.79
CA GLN A 34 24.74 3.10 4.24
C GLN A 34 24.17 1.80 3.66
N ILE A 35 24.99 1.03 2.97
CA ILE A 35 24.60 -0.27 2.39
C ILE A 35 24.22 -1.24 3.51
N ASP A 36 25.07 -1.37 4.53
CA ASP A 36 24.83 -2.29 5.65
C ASP A 36 23.58 -1.94 6.43
N ALA A 37 23.37 -0.64 6.72
CA ALA A 37 22.16 -0.18 7.39
C ALA A 37 20.90 -0.48 6.57
N ALA A 38 20.94 -0.25 5.25
CA ALA A 38 19.81 -0.54 4.37
C ALA A 38 19.50 -2.04 4.28
N LEU A 39 20.53 -2.89 4.17
CA LEU A 39 20.37 -4.35 4.16
C LEU A 39 19.79 -4.87 5.48
N TYR A 40 20.24 -4.31 6.60
CA TYR A 40 19.72 -4.66 7.92
C TYR A 40 18.24 -4.28 8.07
N GLN A 41 17.85 -3.07 7.67
CA GLN A 41 16.45 -2.63 7.69
C GLN A 41 15.57 -3.50 6.79
N LEU A 42 16.06 -3.87 5.60
CA LEU A 42 15.36 -4.77 4.69
C LEU A 42 15.16 -6.17 5.33
N GLU A 43 16.20 -6.71 5.97
CA GLU A 43 16.13 -8.01 6.65
C GLU A 43 15.12 -7.98 7.80
N LEU A 44 15.17 -6.95 8.66
CA LEU A 44 14.20 -6.78 9.74
C LEU A 44 12.78 -6.68 9.21
N GLY A 45 12.53 -5.81 8.23
CA GLY A 45 11.18 -5.60 7.70
C GLY A 45 10.59 -6.81 6.98
N LYS A 46 11.42 -7.76 6.54
CA LYS A 46 10.95 -9.02 5.95
C LYS A 46 10.84 -10.17 6.95
N ARG A 47 11.54 -10.11 8.08
CA ARG A 47 11.48 -11.12 9.15
C ARG A 47 10.48 -10.79 10.24
N GLU A 48 10.13 -9.52 10.39
CA GLU A 48 9.15 -9.10 11.39
C GLU A 48 7.76 -9.63 11.02
N ILE A 49 7.27 -10.58 11.82
CA ILE A 49 5.87 -11.00 11.81
C ILE A 49 5.13 -10.06 12.76
N SER A 50 4.71 -8.90 12.25
CA SER A 50 3.89 -7.98 13.01
C SER A 50 2.40 -8.23 12.72
N SER A 51 1.60 -8.32 13.77
CA SER A 51 0.14 -8.33 13.69
C SER A 51 -0.41 -6.91 13.52
N GLY A 52 0.22 -6.10 12.65
CA GLY A 52 -0.17 -4.71 12.41
C GLY A 52 -1.54 -4.58 11.73
N SER A 53 -1.67 -3.65 10.79
CA SER A 53 -2.96 -3.39 10.09
C SER A 53 -3.49 -4.61 9.30
N LEU A 54 -2.59 -5.51 8.86
CA LEU A 54 -2.94 -6.66 8.03
C LEU A 54 -2.54 -7.98 8.69
N PRO A 55 -3.42 -9.01 8.76
CA PRO A 55 -3.04 -10.33 9.22
C PRO A 55 -1.91 -10.92 8.38
N TYR A 56 -0.95 -11.58 9.01
CA TYR A 56 0.26 -12.10 8.36
C TYR A 56 -0.04 -13.04 7.18
N GLY A 57 -1.04 -13.92 7.28
CA GLY A 57 -1.44 -14.79 6.17
C GLY A 57 -1.88 -14.02 4.91
N LEU A 58 -2.53 -12.87 5.09
CA LEU A 58 -2.93 -12.00 3.99
C LEU A 58 -1.73 -11.22 3.44
N GLN A 59 -0.77 -10.83 4.29
CA GLN A 59 0.50 -10.27 3.82
C GLN A 59 1.25 -11.25 2.91
N ILE A 60 1.34 -12.53 3.29
CA ILE A 60 1.97 -13.58 2.46
C ILE A 60 1.23 -13.71 1.13
N LEU A 61 -0.09 -13.86 1.15
CA LEU A 61 -0.91 -13.99 -0.06
C LEU A 61 -0.67 -12.82 -1.04
N LEU A 62 -0.67 -11.59 -0.53
CA LEU A 62 -0.44 -10.40 -1.36
C LEU A 62 1.00 -10.33 -1.89
N SER A 63 1.98 -10.82 -1.12
CA SER A 63 3.39 -10.87 -1.58
C SER A 63 3.60 -11.84 -2.75
N MET A 64 2.79 -12.91 -2.80
CA MET A 64 2.82 -13.95 -3.84
C MET A 64 1.98 -13.61 -5.08
N ALA A 65 1.01 -12.70 -4.95
CA ALA A 65 0.06 -12.36 -6.01
C ALA A 65 0.73 -11.93 -7.34
N PRO A 66 1.79 -11.11 -7.36
CA PRO A 66 2.47 -10.75 -8.61
C PRO A 66 2.99 -11.97 -9.36
N GLY A 67 3.48 -12.99 -8.65
CA GLY A 67 4.00 -14.20 -9.29
C GLY A 67 2.91 -14.93 -10.08
N SER A 68 1.74 -15.08 -9.44
CA SER A 68 0.58 -15.68 -10.09
C SER A 68 0.07 -14.84 -11.27
N LEU A 69 0.00 -13.51 -11.12
CA LEU A 69 -0.52 -12.60 -12.15
C LEU A 69 0.38 -12.52 -13.39
N TYR A 70 1.70 -12.56 -13.22
CA TYR A 70 2.67 -12.45 -14.30
C TYR A 70 3.22 -13.80 -14.78
N LYS A 71 2.53 -14.91 -14.47
CA LYS A 71 2.89 -16.29 -14.87
C LYS A 71 4.31 -16.71 -14.44
N SER A 72 4.74 -16.29 -13.26
CA SER A 72 5.94 -16.77 -12.59
C SER A 72 5.59 -17.59 -11.35
N ASP A 73 6.59 -18.24 -10.75
CA ASP A 73 6.37 -19.04 -9.54
C ASP A 73 6.09 -18.13 -8.33
N PRO A 74 4.88 -18.17 -7.75
CA PRO A 74 4.54 -17.33 -6.60
C PRO A 74 5.36 -17.68 -5.34
N LEU A 75 5.86 -18.91 -5.21
CA LEU A 75 6.64 -19.34 -4.04
C LEU A 75 8.03 -18.71 -4.00
N VAL A 76 8.58 -18.36 -5.16
CA VAL A 76 9.86 -17.64 -5.26
C VAL A 76 9.75 -16.26 -4.60
N LEU A 77 8.60 -15.59 -4.70
CA LEU A 77 8.37 -14.29 -4.08
C LEU A 77 8.18 -14.38 -2.55
N ALA A 78 7.73 -15.53 -2.05
CA ALA A 78 7.63 -15.80 -0.61
C ALA A 78 8.99 -16.17 0.01
N SER A 79 9.97 -16.59 -0.80
CA SER A 79 11.27 -17.10 -0.34
C SER A 79 12.26 -15.96 -0.05
N VAL A 80 12.01 -15.23 1.03
CA VAL A 80 12.80 -14.05 1.44
C VAL A 80 14.27 -14.38 1.71
N ASP A 81 14.57 -15.47 2.43
CA ASP A 81 15.95 -15.75 2.90
C ASP A 81 16.92 -16.02 1.73
N GLU A 82 16.46 -16.73 0.69
CA GLU A 82 17.27 -16.98 -0.50
C GLU A 82 17.52 -15.69 -1.28
N ALA A 83 16.50 -14.85 -1.44
CA ALA A 83 16.62 -13.57 -2.12
C ALA A 83 17.58 -12.61 -1.38
N LEU A 84 17.49 -12.54 -0.04
CA LEU A 84 18.39 -11.74 0.78
C LEU A 84 19.84 -12.24 0.71
N SER A 85 20.06 -13.55 0.77
CA SER A 85 21.40 -14.15 0.64
C SER A 85 22.04 -13.80 -0.70
N ARG A 86 21.30 -13.95 -1.80
CA ARG A 86 21.76 -13.58 -3.15
C ARG A 86 22.05 -12.08 -3.27
N LEU A 87 21.22 -11.24 -2.66
CA LEU A 87 21.43 -9.79 -2.66
C LEU A 87 22.71 -9.41 -1.91
N LYS A 88 22.90 -9.95 -0.70
CA LYS A 88 24.12 -9.72 0.11
C LYS A 88 25.39 -10.10 -0.65
N GLU A 89 25.37 -11.20 -1.40
CA GLU A 89 26.52 -11.61 -2.22
C GLU A 89 26.80 -10.63 -3.36
N ARG A 90 25.77 -10.21 -4.11
CA ARG A 90 25.93 -9.27 -5.24
C ARG A 90 26.44 -7.91 -4.80
N VAL A 91 26.01 -7.43 -3.64
CA VAL A 91 26.37 -6.12 -3.11
C VAL A 91 27.84 -6.06 -2.66
N LYS A 92 28.53 -7.20 -2.49
CA LYS A 92 29.99 -7.23 -2.27
C LYS A 92 30.78 -6.66 -3.46
N ASP A 93 30.25 -6.77 -4.68
CA ASP A 93 30.79 -6.01 -5.80
C ASP A 93 30.40 -4.54 -5.64
N LYS A 94 31.38 -3.70 -5.29
CA LYS A 94 31.19 -2.25 -5.08
C LYS A 94 30.57 -1.55 -6.30
N GLY A 95 30.75 -2.09 -7.51
CA GLY A 95 30.18 -1.54 -8.73
C GLY A 95 28.75 -2.01 -9.02
N TYR A 96 28.23 -3.01 -8.32
CA TYR A 96 26.91 -3.60 -8.60
C TYR A 96 25.78 -2.57 -8.45
N LEU A 97 25.75 -1.84 -7.34
CA LEU A 97 24.71 -0.85 -7.08
C LEU A 97 24.83 0.36 -8.01
N ASN A 98 26.05 0.85 -8.26
CA ASN A 98 26.30 1.97 -9.18
C ASN A 98 25.79 1.64 -10.60
N LYS A 99 26.11 0.43 -11.11
CA LYS A 99 25.63 -0.04 -12.41
C LYS A 99 24.11 -0.15 -12.45
N LEU A 100 23.48 -0.60 -11.37
CA LEU A 100 22.01 -0.65 -11.29
C LEU A 100 21.40 0.75 -11.33
N VAL A 101 21.98 1.72 -10.62
CA VAL A 101 21.50 3.11 -10.64
C VAL A 101 21.63 3.69 -12.05
N ASP A 102 22.77 3.49 -12.70
CA ASP A 102 22.99 3.94 -14.08
C ASP A 102 21.98 3.31 -15.05
N ASN A 103 21.82 1.99 -15.01
CA ASN A 103 20.93 1.26 -15.91
C ASN A 103 19.45 1.59 -15.71
N LEU A 104 18.99 1.78 -14.47
CA LEU A 104 17.57 1.94 -14.15
C LEU A 104 17.11 3.40 -14.14
N PHE A 105 18.00 4.35 -13.82
CA PHE A 105 17.63 5.75 -13.63
C PHE A 105 18.33 6.72 -14.58
N VAL A 106 19.65 6.62 -14.76
CA VAL A 106 20.41 7.63 -15.54
C VAL A 106 20.32 7.38 -17.05
N SER A 107 20.60 6.16 -17.48
CA SER A 107 20.55 5.76 -18.89
C SER A 107 19.14 5.42 -19.38
N ASN A 108 18.20 5.16 -18.45
CA ASN A 108 16.84 4.78 -18.77
C ASN A 108 16.00 5.98 -19.24
N LYS A 109 15.62 5.97 -20.51
CA LYS A 109 14.75 7.00 -21.11
C LYS A 109 13.26 6.79 -20.85
N HIS A 110 12.86 5.64 -20.31
CA HIS A 110 11.46 5.33 -20.02
C HIS A 110 11.03 5.99 -18.70
N ARG A 111 10.90 7.32 -18.74
CA ARG A 111 10.61 8.19 -17.59
C ARG A 111 9.44 9.13 -17.92
N VAL A 112 8.62 9.38 -16.89
CA VAL A 112 7.54 10.37 -16.94
C VAL A 112 7.77 11.41 -15.85
N ASN A 113 7.73 12.69 -16.22
CA ASN A 113 7.75 13.81 -15.28
C ASN A 113 6.33 14.36 -15.17
N LEU A 114 5.74 14.25 -13.98
CA LEU A 114 4.39 14.72 -13.68
C LEU A 114 4.46 15.95 -12.79
N GLU A 115 3.70 16.99 -13.13
CA GLU A 115 3.44 18.14 -12.26
C GLU A 115 1.93 18.26 -12.11
N MET A 116 1.46 18.42 -10.88
CA MET A 116 0.05 18.60 -10.55
C MET A 116 -0.13 19.95 -9.86
N VAL A 117 -0.79 20.88 -10.54
CA VAL A 117 -1.04 22.23 -10.05
C VAL A 117 -2.51 22.33 -9.59
N PRO A 118 -2.79 22.88 -8.40
CA PRO A 118 -4.16 23.12 -7.95
C PRO A 118 -4.90 24.08 -8.92
N ASP A 119 -6.08 23.66 -9.39
CA ASP A 119 -7.00 24.51 -10.17
C ASP A 119 -8.31 24.65 -9.39
N LEU A 120 -8.59 25.87 -8.92
CA LEU A 120 -9.79 26.20 -8.13
C LEU A 120 -11.09 26.02 -8.93
N GLU A 121 -11.02 26.12 -10.26
CA GLU A 121 -12.18 25.96 -11.15
C GLU A 121 -12.36 24.52 -11.64
N LEU A 122 -11.48 23.59 -11.25
CA LEU A 122 -11.50 22.21 -11.76
C LEU A 122 -12.85 21.52 -11.49
N ILE A 123 -13.41 21.72 -10.29
CA ILE A 123 -14.69 21.12 -9.91
C ILE A 123 -15.81 21.72 -10.76
N ASN A 124 -15.88 23.05 -10.87
CA ASN A 124 -16.89 23.74 -11.67
C ASN A 124 -16.83 23.31 -13.15
N LYS A 125 -15.62 23.17 -13.72
CA LYS A 125 -15.42 22.68 -15.10
C LYS A 125 -15.93 21.25 -15.27
N LYS A 126 -15.58 20.34 -14.34
CA LYS A 126 -16.02 18.93 -14.38
C LYS A 126 -17.54 18.81 -14.24
N GLU A 127 -18.16 19.61 -13.37
CA GLU A 127 -19.62 19.63 -13.22
C GLU A 127 -20.32 20.14 -14.47
N ALA A 128 -19.79 21.21 -15.09
CA ALA A 128 -20.33 21.74 -16.34
C ALA A 128 -20.20 20.74 -17.51
N GLU A 129 -19.07 20.03 -17.60
CA GLU A 129 -18.86 18.96 -18.58
C GLU A 129 -19.81 17.79 -18.35
N LEU A 130 -19.92 17.31 -17.11
CA LEU A 130 -20.84 16.24 -16.73
C LEU A 130 -22.28 16.63 -17.06
N LYS A 131 -22.70 17.86 -16.75
CA LYS A 131 -24.04 18.35 -17.07
C LYS A 131 -24.31 18.31 -18.58
N LYS A 132 -23.35 18.74 -19.41
CA LYS A 132 -23.48 18.65 -20.88
C LYS A 132 -23.62 17.20 -21.36
N ILE A 133 -22.84 16.28 -20.79
CA ILE A 133 -22.94 14.85 -21.11
C ILE A 133 -24.34 14.32 -20.76
N LEU A 134 -24.84 14.64 -19.57
CA LEU A 134 -26.17 14.22 -19.11
C LEU A 134 -27.30 14.84 -19.94
N ASP A 135 -27.21 16.12 -20.28
CA ASP A 135 -28.20 16.80 -21.12
C ASP A 135 -28.21 16.20 -22.54
N SER A 136 -27.04 15.91 -23.10
CA SER A 136 -26.91 15.23 -24.40
C SER A 136 -27.54 13.83 -24.36
N MET A 137 -27.18 13.00 -23.37
CA MET A 137 -27.79 11.68 -23.17
C MET A 137 -29.32 11.77 -23.02
N LYS A 138 -29.82 12.71 -22.22
CA LYS A 138 -31.26 12.90 -22.05
C LYS A 138 -31.95 13.37 -23.33
N SER A 139 -31.28 14.18 -24.14
CA SER A 139 -31.83 14.70 -25.40
C SER A 139 -31.91 13.62 -26.48
N SER A 140 -30.97 12.66 -26.51
CA SER A 140 -30.97 11.55 -27.48
C SER A 140 -31.98 10.46 -27.15
N MET A 141 -32.47 10.39 -25.92
CA MET A 141 -33.48 9.41 -25.51
C MET A 141 -34.87 9.72 -26.07
N SER A 142 -35.51 8.69 -26.62
CA SER A 142 -36.93 8.66 -26.96
C SER A 142 -37.83 8.77 -25.72
N SER A 143 -39.10 9.09 -25.95
CA SER A 143 -40.11 9.15 -24.87
C SER A 143 -40.28 7.81 -24.15
N LYS A 144 -40.13 6.69 -24.88
CA LYS A 144 -40.19 5.35 -24.30
C LYS A 144 -39.01 5.10 -23.35
N GLU A 145 -37.78 5.36 -23.80
CA GLU A 145 -36.58 5.18 -22.98
C GLU A 145 -36.60 6.05 -21.72
N LYS A 146 -37.12 7.27 -21.81
CA LYS A 146 -37.31 8.15 -20.65
C LYS A 146 -38.28 7.56 -19.63
N LEU A 147 -39.38 6.99 -20.09
CA LEU A 147 -40.37 6.34 -19.23
C LEU A 147 -39.79 5.07 -18.59
N ASP A 148 -39.09 4.25 -19.38
CA ASP A 148 -38.43 3.03 -18.91
C ASP A 148 -37.40 3.35 -17.82
N LEU A 149 -36.55 4.38 -18.02
CA LEU A 149 -35.58 4.82 -17.01
C LEU A 149 -36.24 5.25 -15.68
N VAL A 150 -37.37 5.95 -15.74
CA VAL A 150 -38.12 6.35 -14.54
C VAL A 150 -38.69 5.12 -13.83
N ASN A 151 -39.21 4.14 -14.57
CA ASN A 151 -39.72 2.90 -14.01
C ASN A 151 -38.60 2.07 -13.37
N ASP A 152 -37.46 1.91 -14.06
CA ASP A 152 -36.29 1.21 -13.52
C ASP A 152 -35.77 1.88 -12.24
N SER A 153 -35.78 3.21 -12.20
CA SER A 153 -35.39 3.98 -11.01
C SER A 153 -36.32 3.71 -9.82
N LYS A 154 -37.64 3.58 -10.07
CA LYS A 154 -38.62 3.22 -9.03
C LYS A 154 -38.42 1.79 -8.54
N ILE A 155 -38.27 0.84 -9.47
CA ILE A 155 -38.01 -0.58 -9.14
C ILE A 155 -36.72 -0.71 -8.32
N LEU A 156 -35.66 0.02 -8.70
CA LEU A 156 -34.41 0.05 -7.95
C LEU A 156 -34.60 0.60 -6.53
N ALA A 157 -35.34 1.71 -6.39
CA ALA A 157 -35.63 2.30 -5.09
C ALA A 157 -36.46 1.36 -4.20
N GLU A 158 -37.47 0.69 -4.75
CA GLU A 158 -38.24 -0.34 -4.04
C GLU A 158 -37.35 -1.49 -3.54
N ARG A 159 -36.42 -1.96 -4.39
CA ARG A 159 -35.47 -3.02 -4.02
C ARG A 159 -34.49 -2.60 -2.92
N GLN A 160 -34.01 -1.36 -2.94
CA GLN A 160 -33.09 -0.83 -1.93
C GLN A 160 -33.77 -0.58 -0.58
N ASN A 161 -35.07 -0.24 -0.59
CA ASN A 161 -35.87 -0.03 0.63
C ASN A 161 -36.49 -1.33 1.18
N ALA A 162 -36.53 -2.40 0.40
CA ALA A 162 -37.03 -3.69 0.85
C ALA A 162 -36.17 -4.24 2.00
N ILE A 163 -36.81 -4.78 3.03
CA ILE A 163 -36.10 -5.42 4.15
C ILE A 163 -35.55 -6.77 3.65
N PRO A 164 -34.22 -6.97 3.60
CA PRO A 164 -33.64 -8.20 3.11
C PRO A 164 -33.84 -9.34 4.12
N ASN A 165 -34.17 -10.54 3.62
CA ASN A 165 -34.14 -11.74 4.45
C ASN A 165 -32.67 -12.09 4.77
N LYS A 166 -32.29 -11.96 6.05
CA LYS A 166 -30.92 -12.23 6.51
C LYS A 166 -30.64 -13.70 6.81
N ASP A 167 -31.67 -14.57 6.79
CA ASP A 167 -31.54 -15.99 7.13
C ASP A 167 -30.91 -16.82 6.01
N VAL A 168 -30.83 -16.27 4.79
CA VAL A 168 -30.15 -16.91 3.65
C VAL A 168 -28.63 -16.84 3.74
N LEU A 169 -28.08 -16.02 4.64
CA LEU A 169 -26.64 -15.84 4.81
C LEU A 169 -26.14 -16.71 5.98
N PRO A 170 -24.94 -17.31 5.87
CA PRO A 170 -24.32 -17.99 7.01
C PRO A 170 -24.06 -16.99 8.13
N LYS A 171 -24.37 -17.39 9.37
CA LYS A 171 -24.20 -16.57 10.59
C LYS A 171 -23.29 -17.30 11.57
N LEU A 172 -22.51 -16.52 12.32
CA LEU A 172 -21.82 -17.01 13.51
C LEU A 172 -22.76 -16.91 14.70
N GLU A 173 -22.81 -17.95 15.53
CA GLU A 173 -23.59 -17.96 16.76
C GLU A 173 -22.77 -17.41 17.94
N LEU A 174 -23.41 -16.72 18.88
CA LEU A 174 -22.71 -16.18 20.06
C LEU A 174 -21.98 -17.26 20.89
N ARG A 175 -22.45 -18.50 20.82
CA ARG A 175 -21.83 -19.66 21.49
C ARG A 175 -20.47 -20.06 20.90
N MET A 176 -20.14 -19.57 19.69
CA MET A 176 -18.86 -19.83 19.02
C MET A 176 -17.72 -18.97 19.58
N PHE A 177 -18.03 -17.94 20.37
CA PHE A 177 -17.03 -17.11 21.02
C PHE A 177 -16.71 -17.65 22.42
N GLN A 178 -15.46 -18.05 22.65
CA GLN A 178 -14.97 -18.31 24.01
C GLN A 178 -14.73 -16.97 24.73
N LYS A 179 -15.16 -16.84 25.98
CA LYS A 179 -14.72 -15.74 26.85
C LYS A 179 -13.23 -15.93 27.12
N ALA A 180 -12.39 -15.20 26.39
CA ALA A 180 -10.94 -15.24 26.58
C ALA A 180 -10.54 -14.44 27.83
N GLN A 181 -10.28 -15.11 28.94
CA GLN A 181 -9.48 -14.55 30.03
C GLN A 181 -8.01 -14.80 29.73
N ILE A 182 -7.32 -13.81 29.14
CA ILE A 182 -5.88 -13.87 28.94
C ILE A 182 -5.21 -13.56 30.29
N THR A 183 -4.77 -14.59 31.01
CA THR A 183 -3.91 -14.40 32.19
C THR A 183 -2.45 -14.41 31.74
N LEU A 184 -1.82 -13.24 31.73
CA LEU A 184 -0.38 -13.12 31.46
C LEU A 184 0.41 -13.63 32.69
N LYS A 185 1.09 -14.77 32.55
CA LYS A 185 2.06 -15.24 33.56
C LYS A 185 3.35 -14.44 33.44
N LEU A 186 3.49 -13.40 34.24
CA LEU A 186 4.76 -12.68 34.40
C LEU A 186 5.69 -13.49 35.31
N LYS A 187 6.89 -13.80 34.82
CA LYS A 187 7.94 -14.45 35.63
C LYS A 187 8.57 -13.39 36.53
N SER A 188 8.39 -13.48 37.84
CA SER A 188 8.99 -12.52 38.78
C SER A 188 10.50 -12.75 38.85
N LEU A 189 11.29 -11.71 38.56
CA LEU A 189 12.73 -11.70 38.77
C LEU A 189 13.00 -11.04 40.13
N ARG A 190 13.78 -11.70 40.98
CA ARG A 190 14.29 -11.13 42.24
C ARG A 190 15.78 -10.85 42.08
N LEU A 191 16.20 -9.62 42.35
CA LEU A 191 17.61 -9.23 42.46
C LEU A 191 17.85 -8.76 43.90
N LEU A 192 18.86 -9.30 44.60
CA LEU A 192 19.24 -8.88 45.96
C LEU A 192 18.06 -8.82 46.97
N GLY A 193 17.13 -9.79 46.90
CA GLY A 193 16.02 -9.91 47.84
C GLY A 193 14.84 -8.96 47.61
N ILE A 194 14.90 -8.09 46.60
CA ILE A 194 13.79 -7.17 46.24
C ILE A 194 13.01 -7.76 45.05
N ALA A 195 11.69 -7.84 45.18
CA ALA A 195 10.79 -8.23 44.11
C ALA A 195 10.51 -7.03 43.19
N LEU A 196 10.84 -7.14 41.90
CA LEU A 196 10.82 -6.02 40.97
C LEU A 196 9.50 -5.83 40.18
N LEU A 197 8.44 -6.59 40.45
CA LEU A 197 7.12 -6.37 39.82
C LEU A 197 5.99 -6.67 40.82
N SER A 198 5.17 -5.66 41.16
CA SER A 198 3.90 -5.82 41.87
C SER A 198 2.74 -5.89 40.87
N THR A 199 1.84 -6.84 41.09
CA THR A 199 0.66 -7.10 40.26
C THR A 199 -0.45 -6.10 40.58
N ASN A 200 -0.94 -5.39 39.56
CA ASN A 200 -2.33 -4.93 39.54
C ASN A 200 -2.99 -5.45 38.26
N SER A 201 -3.95 -6.34 38.44
CA SER A 201 -4.79 -6.92 37.39
C SER A 201 -5.61 -5.80 36.74
N ILE A 202 -5.29 -5.42 35.50
CA ILE A 202 -6.17 -4.54 34.72
C ILE A 202 -7.21 -5.43 34.04
N GLN A 203 -8.44 -5.38 34.56
CA GLN A 203 -9.63 -5.87 33.85
C GLN A 203 -9.95 -4.85 32.75
N MET A 204 -9.72 -5.21 31.48
CA MET A 204 -10.37 -4.52 30.37
C MET A 204 -11.75 -5.16 30.15
N ALA A 205 -12.78 -4.32 30.23
CA ALA A 205 -14.18 -4.66 29.96
C ALA A 205 -14.44 -4.86 28.46
#